data_AF-A0A919VIR9-F1
#
_entry.id   AF-A0A919VIR9-F1
#
_cell.length_a   1.000
_cell.length_b   1.000
_cell.length_c   1.000
_cell.angle_alpha   90.00
_cell.angle_beta   90.00
_cell.angle_gamma   90.00
#
_symmetry.space_group_name_H-M   'P 1'
#
loop_
_entity.id
_entity.type
_entity.pdbx_description
1 polymer ?
#
loop_
_entity_poly.entity_id
_entity_poly.type
_entity_poly.pdbx_seq_one_letter_code
_entity_poly.pdbx_strand_id
1 'polypeptide(L)'
;MTGRHPATAAQRTELLHRMLLLRRGDQDAGHRGEEAITVGLRSALGPADTVADGPVLAVELAHDAVRRHRPAVTVCFVGDEAAAGLAASLDQAIDDRLPVLFCCAGRHGTHPDGTGGLAAGTVDGADIEAVTRATLTAVHPVRAGAGPQLLHFRTYLPADGPLHDPIRILADRMRADHQLDDNALAAIEKHVAGQLGGHRGR
;
A
#
# COMPACT_ATOMS: atom_id res chain seq x y z
N MET A 1 20.76 -16.67 3.56
CA MET A 1 19.59 -17.57 3.47
C MET A 1 18.40 -16.87 4.12
N THR A 2 17.73 -15.95 3.42
CA THR A 2 16.55 -15.22 3.91
C THR A 2 15.30 -15.86 3.32
N GLY A 3 14.95 -17.04 3.82
CA GLY A 3 13.68 -17.69 3.53
C GLY A 3 12.55 -16.99 4.27
N ARG A 4 12.15 -15.79 3.82
CA ARG A 4 10.88 -15.20 4.27
C ARG A 4 9.75 -16.03 3.64
N HIS A 5 8.99 -16.68 4.50
CA HIS A 5 7.94 -17.62 4.10
C HIS A 5 6.82 -16.89 3.35
N PRO A 6 6.19 -17.54 2.36
CA PRO A 6 4.96 -17.03 1.75
C PRO A 6 3.91 -16.76 2.84
N ALA A 7 3.00 -15.82 2.60
CA ALA A 7 1.97 -15.51 3.58
C ALA A 7 1.14 -16.77 3.89
N THR A 8 0.81 -16.96 5.16
CA THR A 8 -0.03 -18.08 5.61
C THR A 8 -1.44 -17.93 5.06
N ALA A 9 -2.20 -19.03 5.01
CA ALA A 9 -3.60 -19.02 4.58
C ALA A 9 -4.43 -17.99 5.37
N ALA A 10 -4.24 -17.92 6.69
CA ALA A 10 -4.93 -16.95 7.56
C ALA A 10 -4.58 -15.49 7.21
N GLN A 11 -3.30 -15.20 6.94
CA GLN A 11 -2.89 -13.86 6.51
C GLN A 11 -3.52 -13.49 5.17
N ARG A 12 -3.56 -14.42 4.21
CA ARG A 12 -4.20 -14.20 2.91
C ARG A 12 -5.71 -13.96 3.04
N THR A 13 -6.39 -14.72 3.90
CA THR A 13 -7.82 -14.50 4.19
C THR A 13 -8.07 -13.10 4.76
N GLU A 14 -7.24 -12.64 5.70
CA GLU A 14 -7.35 -11.29 6.26
C GLU A 14 -7.10 -10.20 5.20
N LEU A 15 -6.08 -10.37 4.35
CA LEU A 15 -5.78 -9.45 3.25
C LEU A 15 -6.95 -9.39 2.26
N LEU A 16 -7.50 -10.54 1.87
CA LEU A 16 -8.65 -10.64 0.98
C LEU A 16 -9.87 -9.93 1.57
N HIS A 17 -10.17 -10.18 2.85
CA HIS A 17 -11.27 -9.55 3.56
C HIS A 17 -11.14 -8.01 3.59
N ARG A 18 -9.94 -7.48 3.90
CA ARG A 18 -9.68 -6.04 3.90
C ARG A 18 -9.83 -5.40 2.52
N MET A 19 -9.36 -6.06 1.46
CA MET A 19 -9.52 -5.54 0.09
C MET A 19 -10.99 -5.51 -0.31
N LEU A 20 -11.78 -6.53 0.07
CA LEU A 20 -13.23 -6.55 -0.18
C LEU A 20 -13.97 -5.44 0.59
N LEU A 21 -13.60 -5.18 1.85
CA LEU A 21 -14.15 -4.05 2.62
C LEU A 21 -13.86 -2.72 1.93
N LEU A 22 -12.61 -2.50 1.52
CA LEU A 22 -12.20 -1.27 0.84
C LEU A 22 -12.98 -1.08 -0.46
N ARG A 23 -13.04 -2.11 -1.32
CA ARG A 23 -13.77 -2.07 -2.59
C ARG A 23 -15.26 -1.76 -2.44
N ARG A 24 -15.88 -2.16 -1.32
CA ARG A 24 -17.31 -1.88 -1.07
C ARG A 24 -17.55 -0.56 -0.37
N GLY A 25 -16.59 -0.09 0.43
CA GLY A 25 -16.63 1.22 1.06
C GLY A 25 -16.41 2.34 0.06
N ASP A 26 -15.54 2.12 -0.92
CA ASP A 26 -15.27 3.08 -1.98
C ASP A 26 -16.44 3.16 -2.98
N GLN A 27 -17.03 4.34 -3.10
CA GLN A 27 -18.09 4.61 -4.09
C GLN A 27 -17.50 5.16 -5.40
N ASP A 28 -16.23 5.57 -5.40
CA ASP A 28 -15.57 6.18 -6.54
C ASP A 28 -14.83 5.12 -7.36
N ALA A 29 -15.23 4.95 -8.61
CA ALA A 29 -14.61 4.00 -9.54
C ALA A 29 -13.12 4.32 -9.85
N GLY A 30 -12.61 5.48 -9.42
CA GLY A 30 -11.27 5.99 -9.70
C GLY A 30 -10.14 5.23 -9.01
N HIS A 31 -10.34 4.72 -7.79
CA HIS A 31 -9.30 3.95 -7.06
C HIS A 31 -9.47 2.43 -7.22
N ARG A 32 -10.35 2.00 -8.12
CA ARG A 32 -10.61 0.57 -8.36
C ARG A 32 -9.37 -0.07 -8.98
N GLY A 33 -8.74 -0.99 -8.25
CA GLY A 33 -7.46 -1.59 -8.63
C GLY A 33 -6.32 -1.26 -7.66
N GLU A 34 -6.46 -0.24 -6.81
CA GLU A 34 -5.45 0.17 -5.82
C GLU A 34 -5.66 -0.50 -4.45
N GLU A 35 -6.61 -1.44 -4.33
CA GLU A 35 -6.92 -2.06 -3.04
C GLU A 35 -5.73 -2.82 -2.47
N ALA A 36 -4.97 -3.50 -3.34
CA ALA A 36 -3.75 -4.19 -2.94
C ALA A 36 -2.70 -3.21 -2.41
N ILE A 37 -2.55 -2.04 -3.02
CA ILE A 37 -1.60 -1.02 -2.56
C ILE A 37 -2.04 -0.50 -1.18
N THR A 38 -3.28 -0.04 -1.07
CA THR A 38 -3.80 0.55 0.18
C THR A 38 -3.77 -0.45 1.34
N VAL A 39 -4.27 -1.67 1.14
CA VAL A 39 -4.28 -2.72 2.16
C VAL A 39 -2.86 -3.19 2.45
N GLY A 40 -2.02 -3.31 1.42
CA GLY A 40 -0.67 -3.81 1.57
C GLY A 40 0.23 -2.87 2.34
N LEU A 41 0.13 -1.56 2.07
CA LEU A 41 0.77 -0.51 2.84
C LEU A 41 0.34 -0.59 4.31
N ARG A 42 -0.96 -0.51 4.59
CA ARG A 42 -1.50 -0.55 5.95
C ARG A 42 -1.12 -1.82 6.72
N SER A 43 -1.03 -2.96 6.04
CA SER A 43 -0.68 -4.24 6.67
C SER A 43 0.81 -4.36 7.00
N ALA A 44 1.66 -3.53 6.38
CA ALA A 44 3.09 -3.48 6.65
C ALA A 44 3.47 -2.51 7.79
N LEU A 45 2.56 -1.63 8.20
CA LEU A 45 2.82 -0.58 9.17
C LEU A 45 2.60 -1.05 10.60
N GLY A 46 3.45 -0.52 11.49
CA GLY A 46 3.32 -0.68 12.93
C GLY A 46 2.34 0.33 13.53
N PRO A 47 1.92 0.11 14.79
CA PRO A 47 0.92 0.96 15.45
C PRO A 47 1.37 2.41 15.70
N ALA A 48 2.68 2.67 15.63
CA ALA A 48 3.24 4.02 15.78
C ALA A 48 3.39 4.78 14.46
N ASP A 49 3.25 4.09 13.32
CA ASP A 49 3.44 4.69 12.00
C ASP A 49 2.22 5.50 11.58
N THR A 50 2.46 6.50 10.74
CA THR A 50 1.40 7.38 10.24
C THR A 50 1.33 7.28 8.72
N VAL A 51 0.10 7.26 8.19
CA VAL A 51 -0.13 7.44 6.75
C VAL A 51 -0.54 8.88 6.52
N ALA A 52 0.16 9.57 5.62
CA ALA A 52 -0.08 10.95 5.24
C ALA A 52 -0.70 11.01 3.85
N ASP A 53 -1.69 11.87 3.70
CA ASP A 53 -2.33 12.18 2.42
C ASP A 53 -1.60 13.34 1.75
N GLY A 54 -0.64 13.00 0.87
CA GLY A 54 0.19 13.96 0.15
C GLY A 54 1.59 14.21 0.74
N PRO A 55 2.55 14.63 -0.11
CA PRO A 55 3.98 14.62 0.22
C PRO A 55 4.38 15.71 1.22
N VAL A 56 3.76 16.89 1.15
CA VAL A 56 4.04 18.00 2.09
C VAL A 56 3.65 17.61 3.51
N LEU A 57 2.43 17.11 3.69
CA LEU A 57 1.94 16.65 4.99
C LEU A 57 2.80 15.51 5.55
N ALA A 58 3.31 14.62 4.69
CA ALA A 58 4.19 13.53 5.11
C ALA A 58 5.49 14.06 5.73
N VAL A 59 6.10 15.07 5.13
CA VAL A 59 7.31 15.74 5.65
C VAL A 59 7.00 16.42 6.98
N GLU A 60 5.90 17.15 7.08
CA GLU A 60 5.49 17.83 8.32
C GLU A 60 5.27 16.85 9.49
N LEU A 61 4.57 15.74 9.24
CA LEU A 61 4.32 14.70 10.23
C LEU A 61 5.60 13.97 10.64
N ALA A 62 6.51 13.71 9.70
CA ALA A 62 7.81 13.11 10.00
C ALA A 62 8.68 14.03 10.86
N HIS A 63 8.69 15.33 10.57
CA HIS A 63 9.35 16.31 11.43
C HIS A 63 8.75 16.33 12.84
N ASP A 64 7.42 16.31 12.97
CA ASP A 64 6.76 16.26 14.28
C ASP A 64 7.15 14.99 15.05
N ALA A 65 7.18 13.84 14.38
CA ALA A 65 7.62 12.58 14.97
C ALA A 65 9.08 12.66 15.46
N VAL A 66 9.98 13.21 14.65
CA VAL A 66 11.40 13.41 15.00
C VAL A 66 11.56 14.36 16.19
N ARG A 67 10.88 15.52 16.16
CA ARG A 67 10.90 16.50 17.27
C ARG A 67 10.37 15.93 18.58
N ARG A 68 9.41 15.01 18.51
CA ARG A 68 8.84 14.32 19.67
C ARG A 68 9.59 13.05 20.06
N HIS A 69 10.72 12.75 19.41
CA HIS A 69 11.50 11.54 19.62
C HIS A 69 10.67 10.25 19.50
N ARG A 70 9.71 10.21 18.57
CA ARG A 70 8.89 9.03 18.30
C ARG A 70 9.58 8.11 17.30
N PRO A 71 9.67 6.79 17.56
CA PRO A 71 10.24 5.82 16.62
C PRO A 71 9.23 5.43 15.52
N ALA A 72 8.63 6.42 14.86
CA ALA A 72 7.58 6.27 13.86
C ALA A 72 8.12 6.49 12.44
N VAL A 73 7.59 5.74 11.49
CA VAL A 73 7.77 6.01 10.06
C VAL A 73 6.50 6.70 9.54
N THR A 74 6.68 7.74 8.74
CA THR A 74 5.57 8.34 7.98
C THR A 74 5.56 7.76 6.57
N VAL A 75 4.41 7.26 6.13
CA VAL A 75 4.22 6.76 4.77
C VAL A 75 3.32 7.70 4.01
N CYS A 76 3.76 8.12 2.84
CA CYS A 76 2.97 8.93 1.92
C CYS A 76 2.58 8.06 0.73
N PHE A 77 1.29 7.99 0.40
CA PHE A 77 0.85 7.43 -0.88
C PHE A 77 0.51 8.56 -1.85
N VAL A 78 1.09 8.49 -3.04
CA VAL A 78 0.88 9.41 -4.16
C VAL A 78 0.35 8.58 -5.32
N GLY A 79 -0.88 8.87 -5.78
CA GLY A 79 -1.49 8.20 -6.93
C GLY A 79 -0.84 8.55 -8.29
N ASP A 80 -1.47 8.12 -9.39
CA ASP A 80 -1.02 8.30 -10.78
C ASP A 80 -0.84 9.77 -11.19
N GLU A 81 -1.49 10.69 -10.47
CA GLU A 81 -1.30 12.13 -10.63
C GLU A 81 -0.03 12.55 -9.89
N ALA A 82 0.96 13.06 -10.62
CA ALA A 82 2.19 13.61 -10.06
C ALA A 82 1.83 14.56 -8.91
N ALA A 83 2.00 14.12 -7.65
CA ALA A 83 1.66 14.97 -6.52
C ALA A 83 2.52 16.22 -6.60
N ALA A 84 1.88 17.35 -6.88
CA ALA A 84 2.52 18.64 -6.84
C ALA A 84 3.28 18.76 -5.51
N GLY A 85 4.58 19.07 -5.60
CA GLY A 85 5.45 19.15 -4.42
C GLY A 85 6.10 17.84 -3.98
N LEU A 86 5.94 16.71 -4.68
CA LEU A 86 6.67 15.48 -4.37
C LEU A 86 8.18 15.69 -4.44
N ALA A 87 8.71 16.27 -5.53
CA ALA A 87 10.15 16.51 -5.68
C ALA A 87 10.70 17.39 -4.55
N ALA A 88 10.04 18.52 -4.26
CA ALA A 88 10.45 19.42 -3.17
C ALA A 88 10.37 18.74 -1.79
N SER A 89 9.34 17.92 -1.55
CA SER A 89 9.20 17.17 -0.29
C SER A 89 10.25 16.06 -0.16
N LEU A 90 10.63 15.44 -1.28
CA LEU A 90 11.68 14.43 -1.35
C LEU A 90 13.03 15.06 -1.01
N ASP A 91 13.37 16.17 -1.66
CA ASP A 91 14.61 16.93 -1.41
C ASP A 91 14.69 17.34 0.06
N GLN A 92 13.62 17.93 0.61
CA GLN A 92 13.56 18.31 2.02
C GLN A 92 13.74 17.09 2.96
N ALA A 93 13.06 15.98 2.68
CA ALA A 93 13.19 14.77 3.49
C ALA A 93 14.60 14.17 3.43
N ILE A 94 15.29 14.29 2.30
CA ILE A 94 16.68 13.84 2.12
C ILE A 94 17.62 14.72 2.94
N ASP A 95 17.52 16.04 2.80
CA ASP A 95 18.36 17.01 3.51
C ASP A 95 18.25 16.84 5.03
N ASP A 96 17.03 16.65 5.53
CA ASP A 96 16.75 16.48 6.95
C ASP A 96 16.87 15.02 7.44
N ARG A 97 17.15 14.07 6.54
CA ARG A 97 17.20 12.62 6.81
C ARG A 97 15.96 12.10 7.54
N LEU A 98 14.78 12.51 7.09
CA LEU A 98 13.51 12.17 7.74
C LEU A 98 13.09 10.71 7.54
N PRO A 99 12.37 10.11 8.50
CA PRO A 99 11.86 8.75 8.41
C PRO A 99 10.58 8.68 7.55
N VAL A 100 10.69 9.02 6.26
CA VAL A 100 9.56 9.01 5.31
C VAL A 100 9.72 7.91 4.25
N LEU A 101 8.67 7.12 4.05
CA LEU A 101 8.54 6.25 2.88
C LEU A 101 7.55 6.89 1.91
N PHE A 102 8.04 7.36 0.77
CA PHE A 102 7.20 7.82 -0.34
C PHE A 102 6.81 6.62 -1.20
N CYS A 103 5.52 6.42 -1.38
CA CYS A 103 4.94 5.37 -2.20
C CYS A 103 4.22 6.02 -3.37
N CYS A 104 4.73 5.83 -4.58
CA CYS A 104 4.09 6.33 -5.79
C CYS A 104 3.38 5.19 -6.50
N ALA A 105 2.18 5.44 -7.02
CA ALA A 105 1.51 4.59 -7.97
C ALA A 105 1.56 5.24 -9.35
N GLY A 106 1.76 4.44 -10.39
CA GLY A 106 1.74 4.94 -11.75
C GLY A 106 1.90 3.84 -12.77
N ARG A 107 1.77 4.20 -14.05
CA ARG A 107 1.93 3.25 -15.14
C ARG A 107 3.38 2.84 -15.37
N HIS A 108 3.57 1.75 -16.10
CA HIS A 108 4.91 1.30 -16.48
C HIS A 108 5.61 2.40 -17.31
N GLY A 109 6.80 2.83 -16.87
CA GLY A 109 7.62 3.83 -17.59
C GLY A 109 7.45 5.28 -17.13
N THR A 110 6.50 5.60 -16.26
CA THR A 110 6.41 6.91 -15.61
C THR A 110 7.09 6.84 -14.25
N HIS A 111 8.39 7.13 -14.20
CA HIS A 111 9.00 7.52 -12.94
C HIS A 111 8.59 8.96 -12.64
N PRO A 112 8.25 9.31 -11.40
CA PRO A 112 7.99 10.71 -11.06
C PRO A 112 9.27 11.51 -11.38
N ASP A 113 9.14 12.57 -12.17
CA ASP A 113 10.25 13.47 -12.47
C ASP A 113 10.89 13.98 -11.17
N GLY A 114 12.23 14.04 -11.12
CA GLY A 114 12.98 14.49 -9.94
C GLY A 114 13.34 13.40 -8.91
N THR A 115 12.97 12.13 -9.15
CA THR A 115 13.30 11.01 -8.24
C THR A 115 14.69 10.36 -8.47
N GLY A 116 15.52 10.95 -9.34
CA GLY A 116 16.78 10.38 -9.81
C GLY A 116 17.83 10.03 -8.74
N GLY A 117 17.65 10.50 -7.49
CA GLY A 117 18.52 10.20 -6.35
C GLY A 117 18.16 8.94 -5.56
N LEU A 118 16.95 8.40 -5.68
CA LEU A 118 16.50 7.23 -4.92
C LEU A 118 16.17 6.07 -5.86
N ALA A 119 16.85 4.94 -5.68
CA ALA A 119 16.56 3.72 -6.43
C ALA A 119 15.16 3.19 -6.04
N ALA A 120 14.15 3.47 -6.86
CA ALA A 120 12.80 2.95 -6.68
C ALA A 120 12.68 1.53 -7.25
N GLY A 121 12.53 0.54 -6.38
CA GLY A 121 12.06 -0.78 -6.82
C GLY A 121 10.65 -0.64 -7.39
N THR A 122 10.41 -1.12 -8.60
CA THR A 122 9.05 -1.18 -9.16
C THR A 122 8.40 -2.49 -8.74
N VAL A 123 7.24 -2.38 -8.09
CA VAL A 123 6.45 -3.48 -7.56
C VAL A 123 5.14 -3.57 -8.31
N ASP A 124 4.66 -4.78 -8.58
CA ASP A 124 3.32 -4.96 -9.13
C ASP A 124 2.27 -4.54 -8.10
N GLY A 125 1.56 -3.45 -8.38
CA GLY A 125 0.57 -2.87 -7.47
C GLY A 125 -0.68 -3.74 -7.32
N ALA A 126 -0.93 -4.67 -8.25
CA ALA A 126 -2.06 -5.59 -8.18
C ALA A 126 -1.75 -6.84 -7.32
N ASP A 127 -0.48 -7.10 -7.00
CA ASP A 127 -0.09 -8.22 -6.13
C ASP A 127 0.08 -7.76 -4.68
N ILE A 128 -0.97 -7.93 -3.87
CA ILE A 128 -1.00 -7.59 -2.44
C ILE A 128 0.17 -8.18 -1.65
N GLU A 129 0.60 -9.41 -1.95
CA GLU A 129 1.72 -10.02 -1.22
C GLU A 129 3.06 -9.35 -1.61
N ALA A 130 3.21 -8.99 -2.89
CA ALA A 130 4.36 -8.24 -3.36
C ALA A 130 4.40 -6.84 -2.75
N VAL A 131 3.27 -6.12 -2.73
CA VAL A 131 3.11 -4.80 -2.10
C VAL A 131 3.46 -4.87 -0.61
N THR A 132 2.82 -5.75 0.16
CA THR A 132 3.07 -5.87 1.61
C THR A 132 4.54 -6.16 1.88
N ARG A 133 5.13 -7.10 1.14
CA ARG A 133 6.54 -7.46 1.31
C ARG A 133 7.49 -6.31 0.97
N ALA A 134 7.25 -5.62 -0.14
CA ALA A 134 8.10 -4.51 -0.54
C ALA A 134 8.01 -3.35 0.45
N THR A 135 6.81 -3.04 0.92
CA THR A 135 6.58 -2.03 1.96
C THR A 135 7.29 -2.40 3.25
N LEU A 136 7.13 -3.62 3.75
CA LEU A 136 7.83 -4.10 4.95
C LEU A 136 9.35 -4.00 4.80
N THR A 137 9.86 -4.26 3.60
CA THR A 137 11.29 -4.21 3.30
C THR A 137 11.80 -2.77 3.26
N ALA A 138 11.01 -1.84 2.71
CA ALA A 138 11.36 -0.42 2.61
C ALA A 138 11.21 0.32 3.95
N VAL A 139 10.19 0.00 4.76
CA VAL A 139 9.99 0.62 6.08
C VAL A 139 11.14 0.31 7.05
N HIS A 140 11.77 -0.86 6.93
CA HIS A 140 12.84 -1.27 7.85
C HIS A 140 14.05 -0.33 7.87
N PRO A 141 14.72 -0.01 6.74
CA PRO A 141 15.81 0.96 6.72
C PRO A 141 15.36 2.38 7.07
N VAL A 142 14.16 2.81 6.65
CA VAL A 142 13.61 4.14 7.03
C VAL A 142 13.52 4.25 8.56
N ARG A 143 12.97 3.22 9.21
CA ARG A 143 12.88 3.17 10.67
C ARG A 143 14.25 3.10 11.34
N ALA A 144 15.23 2.47 10.70
CA ALA A 144 16.60 2.39 11.20
C ALA A 144 17.40 3.69 11.00
N GLY A 145 16.80 4.74 10.42
CA GLY A 145 17.44 6.04 10.22
C GLY A 145 18.30 6.13 8.95
N ALA A 146 18.04 5.28 7.95
CA ALA A 146 18.69 5.36 6.64
C ALA A 146 18.23 6.58 5.80
N GLY A 147 17.32 7.40 6.33
CA GLY A 147 16.68 8.50 5.62
C GLY A 147 15.46 8.06 4.83
N PRO A 148 14.92 8.94 3.96
CA PRO A 148 13.73 8.63 3.21
C PRO A 148 13.97 7.57 2.13
N GLN A 149 12.92 6.84 1.78
CA GLN A 149 12.92 5.84 0.70
C GLN A 149 11.78 6.13 -0.27
N LEU A 150 11.91 5.64 -1.50
CA LEU A 150 10.89 5.72 -2.54
C LEU A 150 10.53 4.30 -3.01
N LEU A 151 9.24 3.99 -3.07
CA LEU A 151 8.70 2.75 -3.59
C LEU A 151 7.71 3.05 -4.70
N HIS A 152 7.85 2.37 -5.85
CA HIS A 152 6.97 2.58 -7.00
C HIS A 152 6.08 1.35 -7.22
N PHE A 153 4.77 1.57 -7.30
CA PHE A 153 3.77 0.56 -7.60
C PHE A 153 3.26 0.75 -9.01
N ARG A 154 3.36 -0.29 -9.82
CA ARG A 154 2.74 -0.32 -11.13
C ARG A 154 1.24 -0.53 -11.00
N THR A 155 0.45 0.41 -11.48
CA THR A 155 -1.01 0.33 -11.51
C THR A 155 -1.54 0.04 -12.92
N TYR A 156 -2.82 -0.34 -12.97
CA TYR A 156 -3.53 -0.77 -14.17
C TYR A 156 -4.93 -0.18 -14.16
N LEU A 157 -5.42 0.22 -15.33
CA LEU A 157 -6.80 0.65 -15.48
C LEU A 157 -7.75 -0.55 -15.56
N PRO A 158 -9.04 -0.33 -15.26
CA PRO A 158 -10.09 -1.29 -15.57
C PRO A 158 -10.11 -1.70 -17.06
N ALA A 159 -9.71 -0.80 -17.96
CA ALA A 159 -9.60 -1.06 -19.39
C ALA A 159 -8.48 -2.04 -19.77
N ASP A 160 -7.47 -2.21 -18.92
CA ASP A 160 -6.37 -3.17 -19.13
C ASP A 160 -6.82 -4.63 -18.88
N GLY A 161 -8.06 -4.81 -18.42
CA GLY A 161 -8.75 -6.10 -18.30
C GLY A 161 -8.79 -6.66 -16.88
N PRO A 162 -9.60 -7.70 -16.64
CA PRO A 162 -9.81 -8.28 -15.31
C PRO A 162 -8.59 -9.03 -14.76
N LEU A 163 -7.55 -9.22 -15.57
CA LEU A 163 -6.31 -9.91 -15.18
C LEU A 163 -5.53 -9.13 -14.12
N HIS A 164 -5.78 -7.84 -13.97
CA HIS A 164 -5.12 -6.94 -13.03
C HIS A 164 -5.97 -6.60 -11.80
N ASP A 165 -7.08 -7.33 -11.56
CA ASP A 165 -7.87 -7.18 -10.36
C ASP A 165 -7.17 -7.82 -9.15
N PRO A 166 -6.73 -7.04 -8.14
CA PRO A 166 -5.98 -7.57 -6.99
C PRO A 166 -6.74 -8.61 -6.17
N ILE A 167 -8.07 -8.47 -6.04
CA ILE A 167 -8.91 -9.42 -5.30
C ILE A 167 -8.95 -10.74 -6.04
N ARG A 168 -9.10 -10.70 -7.37
CA ARG A 168 -9.13 -11.89 -8.21
C ARG A 168 -7.78 -12.61 -8.20
N ILE A 169 -6.67 -11.87 -8.35
CA ILE A 169 -5.31 -12.42 -8.31
C ILE A 169 -5.07 -13.18 -7.00
N LEU A 170 -5.39 -12.58 -5.85
CA LEU A 170 -5.21 -13.25 -4.57
C LEU A 170 -6.15 -14.45 -4.41
N ALA A 171 -7.43 -14.32 -4.78
CA ALA A 171 -8.40 -15.41 -4.66
C ALA A 171 -8.02 -16.61 -5.53
N ASP A 172 -7.57 -16.38 -6.76
CA ASP A 172 -7.13 -17.45 -7.67
C ASP A 172 -5.87 -18.14 -7.16
N ARG A 173 -4.91 -17.38 -6.57
CA ARG A 173 -3.74 -17.95 -5.87
C ARG A 173 -4.14 -18.81 -4.68
N MET A 174 -5.06 -18.32 -3.83
CA MET A 174 -5.56 -19.08 -2.69
C MET A 174 -6.32 -20.35 -3.10
N ARG A 175 -7.08 -20.33 -4.20
CA ARG A 175 -7.74 -21.51 -4.76
C ARG A 175 -6.73 -22.55 -5.25
N ALA A 176 -5.71 -22.11 -5.98
CA ALA A 176 -4.63 -22.99 -6.46
C ALA A 176 -3.90 -23.67 -5.31
N ASP A 177 -3.74 -22.98 -4.18
CA ASP A 177 -3.11 -23.51 -2.96
C ASP A 177 -4.09 -24.27 -2.04
N HIS A 178 -5.34 -24.49 -2.46
CA HIS A 178 -6.42 -25.12 -1.67
C HIS A 178 -6.73 -24.42 -0.33
N GLN A 179 -6.53 -23.11 -0.27
CA GLN A 179 -6.78 -22.26 0.91
C GLN A 179 -8.13 -21.54 0.85
N LEU A 180 -8.79 -21.56 -0.31
CA LEU A 180 -10.07 -20.89 -0.55
C LEU A 180 -10.92 -21.73 -1.50
N ASP A 181 -12.17 -21.96 -1.12
CA ASP A 181 -13.22 -22.47 -2.00
C ASP A 181 -14.34 -21.43 -2.16
N ASP A 182 -15.31 -21.72 -3.03
CA ASP A 182 -16.37 -20.77 -3.34
C ASP A 182 -17.31 -20.52 -2.16
N ASN A 183 -17.49 -21.51 -1.26
CA ASN A 183 -18.29 -21.34 -0.05
C ASN A 183 -17.61 -20.40 0.95
N ALA A 184 -16.29 -20.55 1.13
CA ALA A 184 -15.48 -19.71 1.98
C ALA A 184 -15.43 -18.27 1.43
N LEU A 185 -15.25 -18.10 0.11
CA LEU A 185 -15.31 -16.77 -0.51
C LEU A 185 -16.68 -16.11 -0.31
N ALA A 186 -17.77 -16.83 -0.57
CA ALA A 186 -19.12 -16.32 -0.37
C ALA A 186 -19.39 -15.95 1.10
N ALA A 187 -18.83 -16.71 2.06
CA ALA A 187 -18.93 -16.40 3.48
C ALA A 187 -18.20 -15.09 3.84
N ILE A 188 -16.99 -14.89 3.30
CA ILE A 188 -16.22 -13.65 3.48
C ILE A 188 -17.00 -12.46 2.88
N GLU A 189 -17.49 -12.58 1.65
CA GLU A 189 -18.26 -11.52 0.99
C GLU A 189 -19.56 -11.18 1.74
N LYS A 190 -20.26 -12.20 2.25
CA LYS A 190 -21.45 -12.00 3.08
C LYS A 190 -21.13 -11.28 4.38
N HIS A 191 -20.02 -11.62 5.02
CA HIS A 191 -19.57 -10.96 6.23
C HIS A 191 -19.26 -9.47 5.97
N VAL A 192 -18.51 -9.17 4.90
CA VAL A 192 -18.22 -7.81 4.44
C VAL A 192 -19.51 -7.02 4.18
N ALA A 193 -20.49 -7.64 3.51
CA ALA A 193 -21.79 -7.01 3.26
C ALA A 193 -22.53 -6.64 4.55
N GLY A 194 -22.48 -7.53 5.56
CA GLY A 194 -23.11 -7.29 6.86
C GLY A 194 -22.49 -6.13 7.64
N GLN A 195 -21.17 -5.96 7.58
CA GLN A 195 -20.47 -4.88 8.31
C GLN A 195 -20.85 -3.48 7.80
N LEU A 196 -20.95 -3.31 6.49
CA LEU A 196 -21.30 -2.03 5.87
C LEU A 196 -22.79 -1.70 6.00
N GLY A 197 -23.67 -2.72 6.04
CA GLY A 197 -25.09 -2.54 6.32
C GLY A 197 -25.37 -2.03 7.74
N GLY A 198 -24.57 -2.46 8.73
CA GLY A 198 -24.70 -1.99 10.12
C GLY A 198 -24.25 -0.54 10.35
N HIS A 199 -23.38 0.00 9.50
CA HIS A 199 -22.89 1.38 9.60
C HIS A 199 -23.79 2.43 8.91
N ARG A 200 -24.78 1.99 8.12
CA ARG A 200 -25.77 2.89 7.46
C ARG A 200 -27.07 3.09 8.26
N GLY A 201 -27.19 2.49 9.45
CA GLY A 201 -28.40 2.51 10.28
C GLY A 201 -28.25 3.22 11.62
N ARG A 202 -27.24 4.08 11.80
CA ARG A 202 -27.00 4.83 13.04
C ARG A 202 -26.82 6.31 12.76
#